data_AF-A0A7Z2G934-F1
#
_entry.id   AF-A0A7Z2G934-F1
#
_cell.length_a   1.000
_cell.length_b   1.000
_cell.length_c   1.000
_cell.angle_alpha   90.00
_cell.angle_beta   90.00
_cell.angle_gamma   90.00
#
_symmetry.space_group_name_H-M   'P 1'
#
loop_
_entity.id
_entity.type
_entity.pdbx_description
1 polymer ?
#
loop_
_entity_poly.entity_id
_entity_poly.type
_entity_poly.pdbx_seq_one_letter_code
_entity_poly.pdbx_strand_id
1 'polypeptide(L)'
;MPGFVESAAGALLGGDDSGGDNAGGTSDDLLTGEASDGSPLLGDAQPFEYKEDSAAGAVTDLAARGVSEADEAECYAQYERELDECKLYSAMPQDSYTYLACRAQAFTNYNQCRGY
;
A
#
# COMPACT_ATOMS: atom_id res chain seq x y z
N MET A 1 29.67 25.32 -8.72
CA MET A 1 28.77 25.56 -9.86
C MET A 1 27.93 24.30 -10.03
N PRO A 2 26.59 24.39 -10.01
CA PRO A 2 25.70 23.23 -10.04
C PRO A 2 25.58 22.69 -11.47
N GLY A 3 25.39 21.37 -11.59
CA GLY A 3 25.10 20.69 -12.84
C GLY A 3 24.11 19.56 -12.58
N PHE A 4 22.83 19.91 -12.54
CA PHE A 4 21.72 18.95 -12.60
C PHE A 4 21.32 18.80 -14.06
N VAL A 5 21.28 17.57 -14.56
CA VAL A 5 20.46 17.21 -15.73
C VAL A 5 19.81 15.86 -15.43
N GLU A 6 18.51 15.90 -15.13
CA GLU A 6 17.59 14.77 -15.22
C GLU A 6 17.16 14.59 -16.68
N SER A 7 16.94 13.34 -17.08
CA SER A 7 16.24 13.01 -18.33
C SER A 7 15.41 11.75 -18.10
N ALA A 8 14.11 11.95 -17.89
CA ALA A 8 13.11 10.90 -17.99
C ALA A 8 12.16 11.26 -19.15
N ALA A 9 12.27 10.53 -20.25
CA ALA A 9 11.35 10.63 -21.38
C ALA A 9 10.15 9.71 -21.11
N GLY A 10 8.94 10.29 -21.12
CA GLY A 10 7.68 9.55 -21.08
C GLY A 10 7.30 8.98 -22.45
N ALA A 11 6.53 7.90 -22.45
CA ALA A 11 5.86 7.39 -23.65
C ALA A 11 4.50 6.77 -23.31
N LEU A 12 3.45 7.56 -23.59
CA LEU A 12 2.22 7.20 -24.32
C LEU A 12 1.47 5.91 -23.89
N LEU A 13 0.46 6.07 -23.03
CA LEU A 13 -0.62 5.11 -22.85
C LEU A 13 -1.74 5.42 -23.87
N GLY A 14 -1.86 4.60 -24.91
CA GLY A 14 -3.00 4.60 -25.82
C GLY A 14 -4.17 3.82 -25.21
N GLY A 15 -5.32 4.48 -25.10
CA GLY A 15 -6.59 3.84 -24.76
C GLY A 15 -7.33 3.34 -26.01
N ASP A 16 -8.10 2.28 -25.83
CA ASP A 16 -9.24 1.94 -26.69
C ASP A 16 -10.33 1.30 -25.82
N ASP A 17 -11.52 1.89 -25.87
CA ASP A 17 -12.76 1.47 -25.21
C ASP A 17 -13.59 0.65 -26.20
N SER A 18 -14.17 -0.47 -25.75
CA SER A 18 -15.37 -1.02 -26.39
C SER A 18 -16.14 -1.90 -25.42
N GLY A 19 -17.33 -1.41 -25.07
CA GLY A 19 -18.30 -2.02 -24.18
C GLY A 19 -18.88 -3.36 -24.65
N GLY A 20 -19.42 -4.07 -23.66
CA GLY A 20 -20.18 -5.29 -23.83
C GLY A 20 -21.04 -5.53 -22.59
N ASP A 21 -22.27 -5.02 -22.64
CA ASP A 21 -23.31 -5.20 -21.63
C ASP A 21 -23.67 -6.69 -21.55
N ASN A 22 -23.52 -7.31 -20.37
CA ASN A 22 -24.17 -8.58 -20.07
C ASN A 22 -24.79 -8.54 -18.67
N ALA A 23 -26.10 -8.34 -18.71
CA ALA A 23 -27.16 -8.77 -17.80
C ALA A 23 -26.76 -9.07 -16.34
N GLY A 24 -27.25 -8.20 -15.45
CA GLY A 24 -27.29 -8.43 -14.02
C GLY A 24 -28.10 -9.67 -13.61
N GLY A 25 -27.71 -10.18 -12.44
CA GLY A 25 -28.43 -11.25 -11.75
C GLY A 25 -27.51 -12.14 -10.92
N THR A 26 -26.75 -11.57 -9.97
CA THR A 26 -26.25 -12.38 -8.85
C THR A 26 -27.00 -11.93 -7.62
N SER A 27 -28.14 -12.59 -7.42
CA SER A 27 -28.93 -12.52 -6.21
C SER A 27 -28.03 -12.71 -5.00
N ASP A 28 -28.19 -11.79 -4.06
CA ASP A 28 -27.87 -11.91 -2.65
C ASP A 28 -28.27 -13.30 -2.13
N ASP A 29 -27.32 -14.23 -2.10
CA ASP A 29 -27.50 -15.55 -1.45
C ASP A 29 -26.19 -16.02 -0.83
N LEU A 30 -25.55 -15.13 -0.05
CA LEU A 30 -24.33 -15.45 0.69
C LEU A 30 -24.57 -15.86 2.14
N LEU A 31 -25.81 -15.86 2.63
CA LEU A 31 -26.10 -16.16 4.05
C LEU A 31 -27.40 -16.95 4.31
N THR A 32 -27.96 -17.64 3.32
CA THR A 32 -29.03 -18.64 3.57
C THR A 32 -28.46 -20.05 3.48
N GLY A 33 -27.41 -20.30 4.25
CA GLY A 33 -27.02 -21.64 4.65
C GLY A 33 -27.88 -22.05 5.84
N GLU A 34 -29.09 -22.54 5.55
CA GLU A 34 -29.88 -23.36 6.45
C GLU A 34 -28.95 -24.27 7.26
N ALA A 35 -29.11 -24.27 8.59
CA ALA A 35 -28.36 -25.10 9.52
C ALA A 35 -28.67 -26.58 9.27
N SER A 36 -28.16 -27.09 8.16
CA SER A 36 -28.05 -28.52 7.90
C SER A 36 -26.85 -28.98 8.69
N ASP A 37 -27.08 -30.00 9.51
CA ASP A 37 -26.13 -30.81 10.25
C ASP A 37 -25.00 -31.28 9.32
N GLY A 38 -24.07 -30.38 9.05
CA GLY A 38 -22.97 -30.52 8.13
C GLY A 38 -21.73 -30.26 8.92
N SER A 39 -21.00 -31.34 9.21
CA SER A 39 -19.66 -31.34 9.79
C SER A 39 -18.86 -30.12 9.36
N PRO A 40 -18.05 -29.51 10.25
CA PRO A 40 -17.18 -28.42 9.85
C PRO A 40 -16.46 -28.83 8.56
N LEU A 41 -16.44 -27.95 7.55
CA LEU A 41 -15.88 -28.14 6.20
C LEU A 41 -14.37 -28.51 6.17
N LEU A 42 -13.82 -28.93 7.30
CA LEU A 42 -12.50 -29.44 7.57
C LEU A 42 -12.51 -30.97 7.73
N GLY A 43 -13.41 -31.68 7.01
CA GLY A 43 -13.71 -33.11 7.21
C GLY A 43 -12.51 -34.06 7.27
N ASP A 44 -11.38 -33.68 6.68
CA ASP A 44 -10.10 -34.41 6.76
C ASP A 44 -8.90 -33.49 7.06
N ALA A 45 -9.13 -32.29 7.60
CA ALA A 45 -8.02 -31.41 7.98
C ALA A 45 -7.31 -32.02 9.19
N GLN A 46 -6.02 -32.34 9.02
CA GLN A 46 -5.19 -32.77 10.14
C GLN A 46 -5.18 -31.67 11.21
N PRO A 47 -5.36 -32.01 12.50
CA PRO A 47 -5.19 -31.06 13.58
C PRO A 47 -3.82 -30.40 13.45
N PHE A 48 -3.78 -29.06 13.40
CA PHE A 48 -2.51 -28.37 13.50
C PHE A 48 -2.09 -28.37 14.98
N GLU A 49 -0.91 -28.87 15.26
CA GLU A 49 -0.29 -28.71 16.56
C GLU A 49 0.38 -27.35 16.58
N TYR A 50 0.01 -26.49 17.54
CA TYR A 50 0.74 -25.27 17.78
C TYR A 50 2.16 -25.64 18.22
N LYS A 51 3.10 -25.52 17.28
CA LYS A 51 4.51 -25.50 17.59
C LYS A 51 4.86 -24.05 17.87
N GLU A 52 5.53 -23.82 18.99
CA GLU A 52 6.18 -22.55 19.33
C GLU A 52 7.31 -22.35 18.29
N ASP A 53 6.93 -21.97 17.07
CA ASP A 53 7.86 -21.69 16.00
C ASP A 53 8.70 -20.50 16.43
N SER A 54 10.00 -20.72 16.55
CA SER A 54 10.97 -19.75 17.05
C SER A 54 11.14 -18.52 16.14
N ALA A 55 10.31 -18.35 15.12
CA ALA A 55 10.20 -17.11 14.35
C ALA A 55 9.75 -15.90 15.18
N ALA A 56 9.31 -16.05 16.43
CA ALA A 56 9.09 -14.92 17.34
C ALA A 56 10.34 -14.03 17.50
N GLY A 57 11.55 -14.60 17.37
CA GLY A 57 12.80 -13.83 17.35
C GLY A 57 13.00 -13.00 16.08
N ALA A 58 12.55 -13.50 14.92
CA ALA A 58 12.64 -12.76 13.65
C ALA A 58 11.65 -11.58 13.57
N VAL A 59 10.53 -11.64 14.31
CA VAL A 59 9.59 -10.51 14.41
C VAL A 59 10.17 -9.36 15.22
N THR A 60 10.96 -9.65 16.25
CA THR A 60 11.63 -8.62 17.06
C THR A 60 12.72 -7.91 16.26
N ASP A 61 13.48 -8.63 15.43
CA ASP A 61 14.41 -8.04 14.46
C ASP A 61 13.71 -7.13 13.44
N LEU A 62 12.44 -7.40 13.10
CA LEU A 62 11.66 -6.53 12.20
C LEU A 62 11.25 -5.21 12.86
N ALA A 63 10.94 -5.24 14.16
CA ALA A 63 10.65 -4.02 14.94
C ALA A 63 11.92 -3.20 15.25
N ALA A 64 13.10 -3.85 15.27
CA ALA A 64 14.39 -3.19 15.48
C ALA A 64 14.97 -2.53 14.22
N ARG A 65 14.32 -2.64 13.04
CA ARG A 65 14.75 -1.96 11.80
C ARG A 65 14.50 -0.45 11.79
N GLY A 66 13.87 0.09 12.84
CA GLY A 66 13.64 1.52 12.99
C GLY A 66 14.94 2.31 13.19
N VAL A 67 14.95 3.54 12.70
CA VAL A 67 16.03 4.51 12.93
C VAL A 67 16.00 5.06 14.37
N SER A 68 17.10 5.69 14.82
CA SER A 68 17.15 6.32 16.15
C SER A 68 16.15 7.46 16.27
N GLU A 69 15.79 7.89 17.49
CA GLU A 69 14.83 9.01 17.67
C GLU A 69 15.29 10.32 16.98
N ALA A 70 16.60 10.55 16.93
CA ALA A 70 17.17 11.72 16.25
C ALA A 70 17.02 11.60 14.71
N ASP A 71 17.36 10.44 14.16
CA ASP A 71 17.21 10.15 12.74
C ASP A 71 15.73 10.14 12.31
N GLU A 72 14.81 9.67 13.18
CA GLU A 72 13.37 9.71 12.91
C GLU A 72 12.86 11.15 12.80
N ALA A 73 13.34 12.06 13.66
CA ALA A 73 13.00 13.47 13.58
C ALA A 73 13.50 14.10 12.27
N GLU A 74 14.68 13.70 11.79
CA GLU A 74 15.20 14.15 10.49
C GLU A 74 14.37 13.60 9.31
N CYS A 75 14.01 12.31 9.34
CA CYS A 75 13.11 11.70 8.37
C CYS A 75 11.74 12.40 8.34
N TYR A 76 11.19 12.71 9.52
CA TYR A 76 9.88 13.37 9.63
C TYR A 76 9.95 14.82 9.14
N ALA A 77 11.01 15.55 9.47
CA ALA A 77 11.21 16.91 8.97
C ALA A 77 11.34 16.96 7.44
N GLN A 78 11.96 15.93 6.82
CA GLN A 78 12.01 15.81 5.36
C GLN A 78 10.61 15.53 4.78
N TYR A 79 9.86 14.61 5.38
CA TYR A 79 8.50 14.29 4.98
C TYR A 79 7.56 15.52 5.03
N GLU A 80 7.66 16.34 6.08
CA GLU A 80 6.88 17.57 6.20
C GLU A 80 7.22 18.58 5.09
N ARG A 81 8.51 18.71 4.72
CA ARG A 81 8.93 19.55 3.59
C ARG A 81 8.33 19.04 2.28
N GLU A 82 8.41 17.75 2.00
CA GLU A 82 7.84 17.15 0.79
C GLU A 82 6.31 17.33 0.73
N LEU A 83 5.62 17.18 1.87
CA LEU A 83 4.18 17.46 1.92
C LEU A 83 3.85 18.93 1.62
N ASP A 84 4.70 19.87 2.06
CA ASP A 84 4.52 21.28 1.75
C ASP A 84 4.73 21.57 0.27
N GLU A 85 5.74 20.97 -0.35
CA GLU A 85 5.97 21.01 -1.80
C GLU A 85 4.77 20.43 -2.56
N CYS A 86 4.19 19.32 -2.09
CA CYS A 86 3.01 18.73 -2.72
C CYS A 86 1.82 19.69 -2.73
N LYS A 87 1.68 20.61 -1.77
CA LYS A 87 0.58 21.59 -1.76
C LYS A 87 0.62 22.52 -2.96
N LEU A 88 1.78 22.70 -3.61
CA LEU A 88 1.88 23.49 -4.85
C LEU A 88 0.98 22.93 -5.96
N TYR A 89 0.85 21.59 -6.03
CA TYR A 89 -0.03 20.92 -6.99
C TYR A 89 -1.51 21.01 -6.61
N SER A 90 -1.84 21.24 -5.33
CA SER A 90 -3.23 21.35 -4.88
C SER A 90 -3.97 22.56 -5.46
N ALA A 91 -3.23 23.58 -5.89
CA ALA A 91 -3.78 24.78 -6.51
C ALA A 91 -4.17 24.57 -7.99
N MET A 92 -3.80 23.44 -8.60
CA MET A 92 -4.05 23.17 -10.02
C MET A 92 -5.20 22.18 -10.19
N PRO A 93 -6.39 22.60 -10.65
CA PRO A 93 -7.60 21.77 -10.64
C PRO A 93 -7.58 20.60 -11.64
N GLN A 94 -6.71 20.63 -12.66
CA GLN A 94 -6.58 19.56 -13.65
C GLN A 94 -5.68 18.41 -13.18
N ASP A 95 -4.93 18.58 -12.09
CA ASP A 95 -3.82 17.70 -11.69
C ASP A 95 -3.98 17.17 -10.25
N SER A 96 -5.21 16.81 -9.87
CA SER A 96 -5.49 16.19 -8.56
C SER A 96 -4.72 14.89 -8.35
N TYR A 97 -4.49 14.12 -9.43
CA TYR A 97 -3.66 12.92 -9.42
C TYR A 97 -2.22 13.24 -9.02
N THR A 98 -1.68 14.35 -9.50
CA THR A 98 -0.29 14.78 -9.27
C THR A 98 -0.06 15.13 -7.80
N TYR A 99 -1.04 15.77 -7.15
CA TYR A 99 -1.05 15.97 -5.70
C TYR A 99 -1.04 14.65 -4.92
N LEU A 100 -1.88 13.68 -5.32
CA LEU A 100 -1.96 12.38 -4.66
C LEU A 100 -0.68 11.55 -4.85
N ALA A 101 -0.14 11.53 -6.06
CA ALA A 101 1.11 10.84 -6.38
C ALA A 101 2.28 11.42 -5.60
N CYS A 102 2.39 12.75 -5.52
CA CYS A 102 3.39 13.43 -4.71
C CYS A 102 3.34 13.01 -3.23
N ARG A 103 2.14 13.00 -2.63
CA ARG A 103 1.98 12.57 -1.23
C ARG A 103 2.29 11.10 -1.02
N ALA A 104 1.91 10.23 -1.96
CA ALA A 104 2.24 8.81 -1.90
C ALA A 104 3.76 8.61 -1.94
N GLN A 105 4.46 9.34 -2.81
CA GLN A 105 5.92 9.28 -2.90
C GLN A 105 6.60 9.81 -1.63
N ALA A 106 6.15 10.93 -1.08
CA ALA A 106 6.65 11.44 0.20
C ALA A 106 6.49 10.41 1.33
N PHE A 107 5.37 9.70 1.38
CA PHE A 107 5.16 8.62 2.35
C PHE A 107 6.08 7.43 2.11
N THR A 108 6.31 7.05 0.85
CA THR A 108 7.30 6.01 0.50
C THR A 108 8.70 6.39 0.97
N ASN A 109 9.13 7.63 0.70
CA ASN A 109 10.44 8.14 1.13
C ASN A 109 10.59 8.14 2.65
N TYR A 110 9.54 8.55 3.37
CA TYR A 110 9.51 8.53 4.83
C TYR A 110 9.68 7.11 5.41
N ASN A 111 8.99 6.12 4.84
CA ASN A 111 9.11 4.72 5.27
C ASN A 111 10.48 4.14 4.95
N GLN A 112 11.01 4.42 3.76
CA GLN A 112 12.37 4.00 3.38
C GLN A 112 13.43 4.60 4.31
N CYS A 113 13.28 5.87 4.68
CA CYS A 113 14.16 6.55 5.63
C CYS A 113 14.18 5.83 6.99
N ARG A 114 13.04 5.27 7.42
CA ARG A 114 12.89 4.51 8.67
C ARG A 114 13.18 3.02 8.55
N GLY A 115 13.58 2.53 7.37
CA GLY A 115 13.95 1.14 7.14
C GLY A 115 12.78 0.19 6.83
N TYR A 116 11.64 0.71 6.34
CA TYR A 116 10.46 -0.05 5.93
C TYR A 116 10.32 -0.22 4.41
#